data_AF-A0A8W8MPI6-F1
#
_entry.id   AF-A0A8W8MPI6-F1
#
_cell.length_a   1.000
_cell.length_b   1.000
_cell.length_c   1.000
_cell.angle_alpha   90.00
_cell.angle_beta   90.00
_cell.angle_gamma   90.00
#
_symmetry.space_group_name_H-M   'P 1'
#
loop_
_entity.id
_entity.type
_entity.pdbx_description
1 polymer ?
#
loop_
_entity_poly.entity_id
_entity_poly.type
_entity_poly.pdbx_seq_one_letter_code
_entity_poly.pdbx_strand_id
1 'polypeptide(L)'
;MQSLRIHESPTQQFVGRRRRVMEDPVGMDILRTYCPDLVTGNQTKTCCDVNQLHTLQSNMGLPQQFFLRCPSCYNNFLNLYCYLTCGPHQSRFLQSNGTEVTPANKQLSKQ
;
A
#
# COMPACT_ATOMS: atom_id res chain seq x y z
N MET A 1 12.00 19.35 22.09
CA MET A 1 12.27 18.03 21.46
C MET A 1 10.95 17.28 21.42
N GLN A 2 10.25 17.28 20.28
CA GLN A 2 9.01 16.51 20.15
C GLN A 2 9.38 15.04 19.96
N SER A 3 8.87 14.19 20.85
CA SER A 3 8.99 12.74 20.75
C SER A 3 8.35 12.29 19.44
N LEU A 4 9.16 11.74 18.53
CA LEU A 4 8.68 11.16 17.29
C LEU A 4 7.94 9.87 17.67
N ARG A 5 6.60 9.89 17.67
CA ARG A 5 5.82 8.66 17.75
C ARG A 5 6.05 7.90 16.44
N ILE A 6 6.82 6.82 16.52
CA ILE A 6 6.84 5.82 15.45
C ILE A 6 5.42 5.24 15.40
N HIS A 7 4.61 5.67 14.44
CA HIS A 7 3.39 4.97 14.09
C HIS A 7 3.81 3.64 13.46
N GLU A 8 3.76 2.56 14.24
CA GLU A 8 3.90 1.22 13.70
C GLU A 8 2.82 1.03 12.62
N SER A 9 3.25 0.81 11.39
CA SER A 9 2.32 0.43 10.32
C SER A 9 1.85 -0.99 10.60
N PRO A 10 0.53 -1.27 10.55
CA PRO A 10 0.03 -2.62 10.79
C PRO A 10 0.68 -3.62 9.84
N THR A 11 1.10 -4.78 10.35
CA THR A 11 1.71 -5.83 9.55
C THR A 11 0.75 -6.28 8.45
N GLN A 12 1.26 -6.37 7.22
CA GLN A 12 0.45 -6.80 6.08
C GLN A 12 0.13 -8.30 6.20
N GLN A 13 -1.15 -8.64 6.16
CA GLN A 13 -1.56 -10.03 6.16
C GLN A 13 -1.33 -10.64 4.78
N PHE A 14 -0.29 -11.46 4.66
CA PHE A 14 0.04 -12.21 3.44
C PHE A 14 -1.00 -13.28 3.16
N VAL A 15 -2.05 -12.88 2.45
CA VAL A 15 -2.95 -13.80 1.77
C VAL A 15 -2.56 -13.69 0.31
N GLY A 16 -2.15 -14.79 -0.35
CA GLY A 16 -1.78 -14.83 -1.77
C GLY A 16 -2.96 -14.53 -2.71
N ARG A 17 -3.57 -13.36 -2.55
CA ARG A 17 -4.77 -12.95 -3.27
C ARG A 17 -4.39 -12.48 -4.66
N ARG A 18 -5.23 -12.81 -5.62
CA ARG A 18 -5.15 -12.25 -6.97
C ARG A 18 -5.49 -10.75 -6.90
N ARG A 19 -4.91 -9.98 -7.83
CA ARG A 19 -5.35 -8.62 -8.14
C ARG A 19 -6.86 -8.57 -8.36
N ARG A 20 -7.53 -7.56 -7.83
CA ARG A 20 -8.98 -7.33 -7.96
C ARG A 20 -9.26 -5.94 -8.48
N VAL A 21 -10.45 -5.72 -9.02
CA VAL A 21 -10.90 -4.37 -9.37
C VAL A 21 -11.12 -3.58 -8.09
N MET A 22 -10.64 -2.34 -8.03
CA MET A 22 -10.95 -1.43 -6.93
C MET A 22 -12.38 -0.89 -7.13
N GLU A 23 -13.34 -1.53 -6.47
CA GLU A 23 -14.76 -1.17 -6.53
C GLU A 23 -15.13 -0.07 -5.53
N ASP A 24 -14.33 0.06 -4.46
CA ASP A 24 -14.61 1.03 -3.41
C ASP A 24 -14.38 2.47 -3.89
N PRO A 25 -15.39 3.37 -3.80
CA PRO A 25 -15.27 4.75 -4.25
C PRO A 25 -14.17 5.54 -3.51
N VAL A 26 -14.01 5.31 -2.21
CA VAL A 26 -12.99 5.95 -1.38
C VAL A 26 -11.60 5.46 -1.79
N GLY A 27 -11.45 4.15 -1.98
CA GLY A 27 -10.21 3.56 -2.50
C GLY A 27 -9.82 4.14 -3.86
N MET A 28 -10.78 4.31 -4.77
CA MET A 28 -10.55 4.92 -6.08
C MET A 28 -10.16 6.41 -5.97
N ASP A 29 -10.72 7.16 -5.03
CA ASP A 29 -10.36 8.57 -4.81
C ASP A 29 -8.91 8.73 -4.32
N ILE A 30 -8.50 7.88 -3.37
CA ILE A 30 -7.11 7.85 -2.88
C ILE A 30 -6.16 7.46 -4.01
N LEU A 31 -6.50 6.45 -4.82
CA LEU A 31 -5.69 6.06 -5.98
C LEU A 31 -5.51 7.19 -6.98
N ARG A 32 -6.58 7.91 -7.33
CA ARG A 32 -6.48 9.06 -8.25
C ARG A 32 -5.57 10.16 -7.72
N THR A 33 -5.57 10.36 -6.40
CA THR A 33 -4.80 11.41 -5.74
C THR A 33 -3.32 11.03 -5.57
N TYR A 34 -3.03 9.81 -5.09
CA TYR A 34 -1.68 9.40 -4.69
C TYR A 34 -0.98 8.47 -5.68
N CYS A 35 -1.73 7.69 -6.46
CA CYS A 35 -1.21 6.66 -7.38
C CYS A 35 -1.85 6.75 -8.78
N PRO A 36 -1.83 7.92 -9.45
CA PRO A 36 -2.53 8.12 -10.71
C PRO A 36 -2.07 7.15 -11.82
N ASP A 37 -0.79 6.76 -11.81
CA ASP A 37 -0.21 5.83 -12.80
C ASP A 37 -0.81 4.42 -12.75
N LEU A 38 -1.48 4.05 -11.66
CA LEU A 38 -2.17 2.76 -11.54
C LEU A 38 -3.62 2.81 -12.04
N VAL A 39 -4.19 3.99 -12.26
CA VAL A 39 -5.59 4.17 -12.66
C VAL A 39 -5.75 3.89 -14.15
N THR A 40 -6.43 2.79 -14.49
CA THR A 40 -6.64 2.32 -15.86
C THR A 40 -8.13 2.41 -16.26
N GLY A 41 -8.83 3.42 -15.75
CA GLY A 41 -10.26 3.63 -15.95
C GLY A 41 -11.14 2.83 -14.99
N ASN A 42 -12.35 2.48 -15.43
CA ASN A 42 -13.41 1.91 -14.59
C ASN A 42 -13.09 0.48 -14.08
N GLN A 43 -12.09 -0.19 -14.65
CA GLN A 43 -11.67 -1.54 -14.26
C GLN A 43 -10.24 -1.56 -13.72
N THR A 44 -9.89 -0.53 -12.95
CA THR A 44 -8.57 -0.42 -12.30
C THR A 44 -8.34 -1.61 -11.37
N LYS A 45 -7.34 -2.44 -11.69
CA LYS A 45 -6.99 -3.63 -10.90
C LYS A 45 -5.82 -3.33 -9.96
N THR A 46 -5.95 -3.70 -8.69
CA THR A 46 -4.92 -3.52 -7.66
C THR A 46 -4.72 -4.79 -6.84
N CYS A 47 -3.58 -4.88 -6.17
CA CYS A 47 -3.31 -5.90 -5.16
C CYS A 47 -3.62 -5.43 -3.72
N CYS A 48 -4.06 -4.17 -3.55
CA CYS A 48 -4.34 -3.58 -2.25
C CYS A 48 -5.84 -3.38 -2.00
N ASP A 49 -6.22 -3.35 -0.73
CA ASP A 49 -7.54 -2.88 -0.28
C ASP A 49 -7.50 -1.42 0.20
N VAL A 50 -8.68 -0.90 0.55
CA VAL A 50 -8.87 0.50 0.98
C VAL A 50 -8.11 0.81 2.27
N ASN A 51 -7.97 -0.15 3.19
CA ASN A 51 -7.24 0.06 4.44
C ASN A 51 -5.74 0.22 4.18
N GLN A 52 -5.19 -0.57 3.25
CA GLN A 52 -3.81 -0.41 2.80
C GLN A 52 -3.59 0.94 2.12
N LEU A 53 -4.56 1.43 1.34
CA LEU A 53 -4.52 2.76 0.74
C LEU A 53 -4.57 3.89 1.77
N HIS A 54 -5.41 3.78 2.80
CA HIS A 54 -5.42 4.76 3.89
C HIS A 54 -4.09 4.78 4.65
N THR A 55 -3.49 3.62 4.87
CA THR A 55 -2.18 3.50 5.52
C THR A 55 -1.09 4.12 4.64
N LEU A 56 -1.14 3.89 3.32
CA LEU A 56 -0.26 4.55 2.38
C LEU A 56 -0.41 6.07 2.47
N GLN A 57 -1.64 6.59 2.38
CA GLN A 57 -1.95 8.01 2.48
C GLN A 57 -1.42 8.63 3.78
N SER A 58 -1.66 8.01 4.94
CA SER A 58 -1.22 8.54 6.23
C SER A 58 0.31 8.58 6.35
N ASN A 59 0.99 7.61 5.76
CA ASN A 59 2.45 7.51 5.79
C ASN A 59 3.16 8.51 4.87
N MET A 60 2.46 9.10 3.90
CA MET A 60 3.07 10.01 2.92
C MET A 60 3.20 11.47 3.39
N GLY A 61 2.60 11.84 4.52
CA GLY A 61 2.70 13.21 5.06
C GLY A 61 4.12 13.64 5.46
N LEU A 62 4.92 12.73 6.03
CA LEU A 62 6.31 13.03 6.39
C LEU A 62 7.25 13.03 5.16
N PRO A 63 7.22 12.02 4.26
CA PRO A 63 7.95 12.08 2.98
C PRO A 63 7.65 13.34 2.18
N GLN A 64 6.38 13.78 2.11
CA GLN A 64 6.02 15.00 1.42
C GLN A 64 6.75 16.23 1.95
N GLN A 65 6.94 16.34 3.27
CA GLN A 65 7.68 17.44 3.90
C GLN A 65 9.17 17.42 3.51
N PHE A 66 9.77 16.24 3.40
CA PHE A 66 11.18 16.12 2.97
C PHE A 66 11.38 16.51 1.50
N PHE A 67 10.40 16.23 0.64
CA PHE A 67 10.48 16.49 -0.79
C PHE A 67 9.78 17.78 -1.25
N LEU A 68 9.43 18.71 -0.34
CA LEU A 68 8.74 19.97 -0.67
C LEU A 68 9.41 20.77 -1.79
N ARG A 69 10.75 20.72 -1.86
CA ARG A 69 11.54 21.46 -2.85
C ARG A 69 11.61 20.79 -4.23
N CYS A 70 11.20 19.53 -4.35
CA CYS A 70 11.25 18.76 -5.60
C CYS A 70 10.00 17.86 -5.74
N PRO A 71 8.91 18.38 -6.34
CA PRO A 71 7.69 17.61 -6.55
C PRO A 71 7.89 16.32 -7.36
N SER A 72 8.79 16.33 -8.35
CA SER A 72 9.12 15.14 -9.14
C SER A 72 9.76 14.04 -8.30
N CYS A 73 10.62 14.41 -7.34
CA CYS A 73 11.26 13.47 -6.42
C CYS A 73 10.21 12.81 -5.52
N TYR A 74 9.25 13.61 -5.02
CA TYR A 74 8.11 13.09 -4.27
C TYR A 74 7.25 12.16 -5.11
N ASN A 75 6.95 12.51 -6.37
CA ASN A 75 6.16 11.67 -7.26
C ASN A 75 6.84 10.33 -7.56
N ASN A 76 8.16 10.31 -7.77
CA ASN A 76 8.91 9.06 -7.94
C ASN A 76 8.87 8.20 -6.68
N PHE A 77 9.01 8.83 -5.50
CA PHE A 77 8.90 8.15 -4.21
C PHE A 77 7.50 7.57 -4.02
N LEU A 78 6.45 8.36 -4.25
CA LEU A 78 5.06 7.91 -4.23
C LEU A 78 4.84 6.73 -5.16
N ASN A 79 5.28 6.84 -6.42
CA ASN A 79 5.14 5.78 -7.41
C ASN A 79 5.79 4.49 -6.96
N LEU A 80 7.00 4.53 -6.39
CA LEU A 80 7.64 3.35 -5.81
C LEU A 80 6.72 2.67 -4.78
N TYR A 81 6.22 3.41 -3.80
CA TYR A 81 5.34 2.85 -2.77
C TYR A 81 3.98 2.41 -3.33
N CYS A 82 3.42 3.11 -4.31
CA CYS A 82 2.21 2.70 -5.01
C CYS A 82 2.38 1.33 -5.69
N TYR A 83 3.49 1.10 -6.40
CA TYR A 83 3.75 -0.20 -7.03
C TYR A 83 4.01 -1.30 -5.99
N LEU A 84 4.74 -0.98 -4.92
CA LEU A 84 4.98 -1.92 -3.81
C LEU A 84 3.71 -2.31 -3.06
N THR A 85 2.76 -1.40 -2.89
CA THR A 85 1.52 -1.63 -2.13
C THR A 85 0.36 -2.11 -3.00
N CYS A 86 0.13 -1.48 -4.15
CA CYS A 86 -1.07 -1.68 -4.97
C CYS A 86 -0.81 -2.26 -6.36
N GLY A 87 0.44 -2.28 -6.83
CA GLY A 87 0.79 -2.67 -8.19
C GLY A 87 0.16 -4.01 -8.64
N PRO A 88 -0.57 -4.06 -9.78
CA PRO A 88 -1.29 -5.26 -10.22
C PRO A 88 -0.38 -6.44 -10.60
N HIS A 89 0.93 -6.22 -10.67
CA HIS A 89 1.94 -7.19 -11.10
C HIS A 89 3.04 -7.41 -10.06
N GLN A 90 2.76 -7.17 -8.77
CA GLN A 90 3.73 -7.32 -7.67
C GLN A 90 4.48 -8.64 -7.65
N SER A 91 3.83 -9.77 -7.99
CA SER A 91 4.48 -11.08 -8.00
C SER A 91 5.63 -11.20 -9.01
N ARG A 92 5.80 -10.24 -9.93
CA ARG A 92 6.93 -10.19 -10.86
C ARG A 92 8.20 -9.61 -10.25
N PHE A 93 8.10 -8.86 -9.16
CA PHE A 93 9.23 -8.11 -8.58
C PHE A 93 9.30 -8.14 -7.05
N LEU A 94 8.29 -8.68 -6.36
CA LEU A 94 8.26 -8.88 -4.91
C LEU A 94 8.14 -10.36 -4.56
N GLN A 95 8.98 -10.79 -3.62
CA GLN A 95 8.98 -12.11 -3.02
C GLN A 95 9.02 -12.00 -1.49
N SER A 96 8.20 -12.78 -0.80
CA SER A 96 8.23 -12.87 0.66
C SER A 96 9.33 -13.82 1.11
N ASN A 97 10.24 -13.35 1.95
CA ASN A 97 11.32 -14.18 2.52
C ASN A 97 10.96 -14.80 3.89
N GLY A 98 9.79 -14.46 4.43
CA GLY A 98 9.31 -15.00 5.70
C GLY A 98 7.90 -14.52 6.03
N THR A 99 7.21 -15.28 6.87
CA THR A 99 5.89 -14.94 7.40
C THR A 99 5.84 -15.29 8.87
N GLU A 100 5.22 -14.44 9.68
CA GLU A 100 4.92 -14.74 11.08
C GLU A 100 3.46 -15.12 11.23
N VAL A 101 3.20 -16.20 11.97
CA VAL A 101 1.83 -16.63 12.27
C VAL A 101 1.30 -15.77 13.39
N THR A 102 0.33 -14.91 13.08
CA THR A 102 -0.37 -14.14 14.11
C THR A 102 -1.18 -15.08 15.02
N PRO A 103 -1.35 -14.75 16.31
CA PRO A 103 -2.09 -15.60 17.27
C PRO A 103 -3.50 -16.00 16.79
N ALA A 104 -4.14 -15.14 15.99
CA ALA A 104 -5.45 -15.39 15.38
C ALA A 104 -5.47 -16.58 14.37
N ASN A 105 -4.35 -16.85 13.68
CA ASN A 105 -4.24 -17.93 12.69
C ASN A 105 -3.64 -19.23 13.25
N LYS A 106 -3.22 -19.23 14.52
CA LYS A 106 -2.70 -20.42 15.23
C LYS A 106 -3.78 -21.51 15.39
N GLN A 107 -5.05 -21.13 15.28
CA GLN A 107 -6.21 -22.04 15.35
C GLN A 107 -6.56 -22.68 14.00
N LEU A 108 -6.07 -22.16 12.87
CA LEU A 108 -6.40 -22.65 11.52
C LEU A 108 -5.30 -23.52 10.87
N SER A 109 -4.14 -23.63 11.52
CA SER A 109 -3.01 -24.47 11.08
C SER A 109 -2.85 -25.77 11.89
N LYS A 110 -3.82 -26.07 12.77
CA LYS A 110 -3.87 -27.29 13.58
C LYS A 110 -4.86 -28.35 13.06
N GLN A 111 -5.24 -28.31 11.79
CA GLN A 111 -6.03 -29.37 11.15
C GLN A 111 -5.35 -29.88 9.90
#